data_AF-A0A9R0JES3-F1
#
_entry.id   AF-A0A9R0JES3-F1
#
_cell.length_a   1.000
_cell.length_b   1.000
_cell.length_c   1.000
_cell.angle_alpha   90.00
_cell.angle_beta   90.00
_cell.angle_gamma   90.00
#
_symmetry.space_group_name_H-M   'P 1'
#
loop_
_entity.id
_entity.type
_entity.pdbx_description
1 polymer ?
#
loop_
_entity_poly.entity_id
_entity_poly.type
_entity_poly.pdbx_seq_one_letter_code
_entity_poly.pdbx_strand_id
1 'polypeptide(L)'
;MDVPSSWDALRKQARNLEAQLDEQMNSYRKLVATKVESTDNNLEFGVEQLLKQLDLVNNQMRAWVSSGGSEMVSHTLTRHQEILQDLTQEFYRLRSSLRAKQEHASLLQDFREFDRSRLDLEEGGSGEQSLLKEHATISRNTGQMDSVISQAQSTLGTLVLQRSTFGGINSKISNVSSRLPTVNQILASIKRKKSMDTIILSLIASVCTFLILIYWLTK
;
A
#
# COMPACT_ATOMS: atom_id res chain seq x y z
N MET A 1 10.32 -24.25 -30.27
CA MET A 1 11.47 -23.52 -29.67
C MET A 1 10.97 -22.10 -29.43
N ASP A 2 10.31 -21.88 -28.30
CA ASP A 2 9.79 -20.56 -27.96
C ASP A 2 10.97 -19.65 -27.62
N VAL A 3 11.16 -18.61 -28.43
CA VAL A 3 12.17 -17.59 -28.18
C VAL A 3 11.86 -17.01 -26.78
N PRO A 4 12.80 -17.04 -25.82
CA PRO A 4 12.56 -16.44 -24.53
C PRO A 4 12.17 -14.97 -24.75
N SER A 5 10.96 -14.58 -24.34
CA SER A 5 10.53 -13.20 -24.40
C SER A 5 11.63 -12.33 -23.78
N SER A 6 12.10 -11.33 -24.54
CA SER A 6 13.12 -10.41 -24.06
C SER A 6 12.68 -9.78 -22.74
N TRP A 7 13.60 -9.64 -21.80
CA TRP A 7 13.35 -9.00 -20.50
C TRP A 7 12.60 -7.67 -20.64
N ASP A 8 12.97 -6.85 -21.62
CA ASP A 8 12.31 -5.55 -21.87
C ASP A 8 10.86 -5.70 -22.32
N ALA A 9 10.53 -6.76 -23.07
CA ALA A 9 9.17 -7.06 -23.48
C ALA A 9 8.30 -7.45 -22.28
N LEU A 10 8.82 -8.36 -21.43
CA LEU A 10 8.14 -8.74 -20.18
C LEU A 10 7.94 -7.52 -19.28
N ARG A 11 8.98 -6.70 -19.11
CA ARG A 11 8.93 -5.48 -18.27
C ARG A 11 7.90 -4.49 -18.77
N LYS A 12 7.84 -4.27 -20.08
CA LYS A 12 6.84 -3.38 -20.68
C LYS A 12 5.43 -3.94 -20.49
N GLN A 13 5.25 -5.25 -20.63
CA GLN A 13 3.98 -5.92 -20.39
C GLN A 13 3.51 -5.80 -18.94
N ALA A 14 4.39 -6.06 -17.96
CA ALA A 14 4.07 -5.90 -16.54
C ALA A 14 3.62 -4.47 -16.21
N ARG A 15 4.37 -3.46 -16.66
CA ARG A 15 3.99 -2.05 -16.43
C ARG A 15 2.64 -1.68 -17.03
N ASN A 16 2.31 -2.24 -18.20
CA ASN A 16 1.03 -1.97 -18.84
C ASN A 16 -0.13 -2.65 -18.07
N LEU A 17 0.08 -3.88 -17.60
CA LEU A 17 -0.89 -4.58 -16.76
C LEU A 17 -1.06 -3.90 -15.40
N GLU A 18 0.02 -3.43 -14.77
CA GLU A 18 -0.02 -2.63 -13.54
C GLU A 18 -0.86 -1.37 -13.72
N ALA A 19 -0.65 -0.61 -14.81
CA ALA A 19 -1.41 0.61 -15.07
C ALA A 19 -2.91 0.33 -15.30
N GLN A 20 -3.24 -0.72 -16.06
CA GLN A 20 -4.64 -1.13 -16.26
C GLN A 20 -5.29 -1.59 -14.95
N LEU A 21 -4.54 -2.34 -14.14
CA LEU A 21 -4.99 -2.84 -12.84
C LEU A 21 -5.26 -1.68 -11.87
N ASP A 22 -4.38 -0.66 -11.83
CA ASP A 22 -4.58 0.55 -11.03
C ASP A 22 -5.85 1.32 -11.42
N GLU A 23 -6.12 1.45 -12.72
CA GLU A 23 -7.32 2.13 -13.24
C GLU A 23 -8.60 1.38 -12.85
N GLN A 24 -8.61 0.06 -13.03
CA GLN A 24 -9.73 -0.79 -12.62
C GLN A 24 -9.90 -0.81 -11.10
N MET A 25 -8.81 -0.84 -10.34
CA MET A 25 -8.85 -0.78 -8.88
C MET A 25 -9.46 0.54 -8.40
N ASN A 26 -9.11 1.66 -9.02
CA ASN A 26 -9.72 2.96 -8.70
C ASN A 26 -11.22 2.99 -9.00
N SER A 27 -11.65 2.35 -10.07
CA SER A 27 -13.08 2.19 -10.37
C SER A 27 -13.77 1.31 -9.33
N TYR A 28 -13.13 0.21 -8.91
CA TYR A 28 -13.64 -0.67 -7.86
C TYR A 28 -13.76 0.04 -6.51
N ARG A 29 -12.76 0.84 -6.11
CA ARG A 29 -12.82 1.69 -4.89
C ARG A 29 -14.03 2.62 -4.92
N LYS A 30 -14.26 3.29 -6.06
CA LYS A 30 -15.41 4.18 -6.22
C LYS A 30 -16.71 3.41 -6.05
N LEU A 31 -16.83 2.24 -6.67
CA LEU A 31 -17.99 1.37 -6.52
C LEU A 31 -18.22 1.01 -5.05
N VAL A 32 -17.18 0.52 -4.36
CA VAL A 32 -17.24 0.17 -2.92
C VAL A 32 -17.63 1.36 -2.04
N ALA A 33 -17.30 2.58 -2.46
CA ALA A 33 -17.70 3.81 -1.76
C ALA A 33 -19.17 4.20 -2.03
N THR A 34 -19.62 4.13 -3.29
CA THR A 34 -20.91 4.70 -3.72
C THR A 34 -22.08 3.72 -3.76
N LYS A 35 -21.85 2.40 -3.94
CA LYS A 35 -22.94 1.47 -4.25
C LYS A 35 -22.78 0.13 -3.54
N VAL A 36 -23.77 -0.23 -2.72
CA VAL A 36 -23.83 -1.52 -2.01
C VAL A 36 -24.69 -2.55 -2.77
N GLU A 37 -25.62 -2.08 -3.60
CA GLU A 37 -26.77 -2.87 -4.08
C GLU A 37 -26.51 -3.71 -5.35
N SER A 38 -25.41 -3.47 -6.05
CA SER A 38 -24.98 -4.31 -7.19
C SER A 38 -23.48 -4.46 -7.15
N THR A 39 -23.01 -5.62 -6.66
CA THR A 39 -21.64 -6.06 -6.95
C THR A 39 -21.53 -6.10 -8.46
N ASP A 40 -20.77 -5.18 -9.06
CA ASP A 40 -20.46 -5.30 -10.47
C ASP A 40 -19.42 -6.43 -10.61
N ASN A 41 -19.94 -7.65 -10.61
CA ASN A 41 -19.17 -8.89 -10.68
C ASN A 41 -18.23 -8.90 -11.89
N ASN A 42 -18.58 -8.13 -12.94
CA ASN A 42 -17.74 -7.95 -14.12
C ASN A 42 -16.44 -7.22 -13.80
N LEU A 43 -16.51 -6.19 -12.95
CA LEU A 43 -15.34 -5.41 -12.55
C LEU A 43 -14.46 -6.21 -11.57
N GLU A 44 -15.08 -6.94 -10.65
CA GLU A 44 -14.37 -7.86 -9.75
C GLU A 44 -13.63 -8.97 -10.54
N PHE A 45 -14.32 -9.59 -11.50
CA PHE A 45 -13.72 -10.59 -12.39
C PHE A 45 -12.60 -10.02 -13.25
N GLY A 46 -12.77 -8.79 -13.79
CA GLY A 46 -11.75 -8.10 -14.57
C GLY A 46 -10.47 -7.84 -13.76
N VAL A 47 -10.60 -7.41 -12.51
CA VAL A 47 -9.47 -7.21 -11.60
C VAL A 47 -8.78 -8.54 -11.26
N GLU A 48 -9.53 -9.60 -10.97
CA GLU A 48 -8.97 -10.94 -10.73
C GLU A 48 -8.21 -11.48 -11.95
N GLN A 49 -8.74 -11.26 -13.16
CA GLN A 49 -8.09 -11.68 -14.40
C GLN A 49 -6.78 -10.94 -14.63
N LEU A 50 -6.77 -9.62 -14.44
CA LEU A 50 -5.56 -8.80 -14.57
C LEU A 50 -4.49 -9.19 -13.53
N LEU A 51 -4.89 -9.46 -12.28
CA LEU A 51 -3.99 -9.97 -11.24
C LEU A 51 -3.34 -11.30 -11.64
N LYS A 52 -4.13 -12.26 -12.14
CA LYS A 52 -3.60 -13.56 -12.62
C LYS A 52 -2.64 -13.38 -13.79
N GLN A 53 -2.94 -12.46 -14.71
CA GLN A 53 -2.07 -12.18 -15.85
C GLN A 53 -0.76 -11.51 -15.43
N LEU A 54 -0.80 -10.59 -14.46
CA LEU A 54 0.39 -9.95 -13.91
C LEU A 54 1.25 -10.95 -13.12
N ASP A 55 0.65 -11.89 -12.39
CA ASP A 55 1.35 -13.00 -11.72
C ASP A 55 2.06 -13.90 -12.74
N LEU A 56 1.40 -14.27 -13.84
CA LEU A 56 2.01 -15.05 -14.91
C LEU A 56 3.25 -14.35 -15.49
N VAL A 57 3.15 -13.06 -15.78
CA VAL A 57 4.27 -12.26 -16.30
C VAL A 57 5.40 -12.16 -15.28
N ASN A 58 5.09 -11.94 -13.99
CA ASN A 58 6.08 -11.95 -12.91
C ASN A 58 6.78 -13.31 -12.77
N ASN A 59 6.07 -14.42 -12.96
CA ASN A 59 6.66 -15.76 -12.96
C ASN A 59 7.59 -16.00 -14.17
N GLN A 60 7.22 -15.50 -15.36
CA GLN A 60 8.09 -15.52 -16.54
C GLN A 60 9.36 -14.68 -16.33
N MET A 61 9.21 -13.49 -15.74
CA MET A 61 10.35 -12.66 -15.35
C MET A 61 11.27 -13.35 -14.34
N ARG A 62 10.68 -14.04 -13.35
CA ARG A 62 11.42 -14.82 -12.35
C ARG A 62 12.22 -15.94 -13.00
N ALA A 63 11.60 -16.70 -13.92
CA ALA A 63 12.29 -17.73 -14.69
C ALA A 63 13.45 -17.15 -15.53
N TRP A 64 13.25 -15.99 -16.14
CA TRP A 64 14.29 -15.30 -16.92
C TRP A 64 15.47 -14.87 -16.03
N VAL A 65 15.20 -14.25 -14.88
CA VAL A 65 16.26 -13.85 -13.91
C VAL A 65 17.03 -15.07 -13.43
N SER A 66 16.35 -16.17 -13.08
CA SER A 66 16.98 -17.42 -12.65
C SER A 66 17.85 -18.08 -13.74
N SER A 67 17.61 -17.77 -15.02
CA SER A 67 18.38 -18.32 -16.15
C SER A 67 19.73 -17.61 -16.42
N GLY A 68 20.09 -16.59 -15.62
CA GLY A 68 21.35 -15.85 -15.76
C GLY A 68 21.21 -14.33 -15.85
N GLY A 69 20.13 -13.76 -15.32
CA GLY A 69 19.89 -12.31 -15.32
C GLY A 69 20.85 -11.54 -14.41
N SER A 70 21.13 -10.27 -14.76
CA SER A 70 21.97 -9.36 -13.97
C SER A 70 21.30 -8.95 -12.64
N GLU A 71 22.10 -8.59 -11.62
CA GLU A 71 21.62 -8.15 -10.30
C GLU A 71 20.61 -6.97 -10.36
N MET A 72 20.78 -6.05 -11.32
CA MET A 72 19.85 -4.93 -11.54
C MET A 72 18.46 -5.40 -12.03
N VAL A 73 18.42 -6.49 -12.79
CA VAL A 73 17.19 -7.13 -13.29
C VAL A 73 16.46 -7.81 -12.13
N SER A 74 17.21 -8.41 -11.21
CA SER A 74 16.68 -9.01 -9.98
C SER A 74 15.95 -7.98 -9.10
N HIS A 75 16.56 -6.81 -8.83
CA HIS A 75 15.89 -5.76 -8.05
C HIS A 75 14.63 -5.24 -8.75
N THR A 76 14.65 -5.13 -10.09
CA THR A 76 13.47 -4.69 -10.84
C THR A 76 12.34 -5.72 -10.74
N LEU A 77 12.66 -7.02 -10.78
CA LEU A 77 11.69 -8.09 -10.54
C LEU A 77 11.11 -8.04 -9.13
N THR A 78 11.95 -7.87 -8.10
CA THR A 78 11.48 -7.75 -6.70
C THR A 78 10.44 -6.65 -6.58
N ARG A 79 10.67 -5.48 -7.19
CA ARG A 79 9.70 -4.39 -7.20
C ARG A 79 8.38 -4.77 -7.87
N HIS A 80 8.41 -5.46 -9.01
CA HIS A 80 7.18 -5.91 -9.70
C HIS A 80 6.40 -6.95 -8.86
N GLN A 81 7.09 -7.74 -8.04
CA GLN A 81 6.46 -8.68 -7.10
C GLN A 81 5.83 -7.96 -5.91
N GLU A 82 6.51 -6.96 -5.35
CA GLU A 82 5.97 -6.12 -4.27
C GLU A 82 4.70 -5.40 -4.73
N ILE A 83 4.71 -4.79 -5.92
CA ILE A 83 3.54 -4.11 -6.50
C ILE A 83 2.38 -5.09 -6.66
N LEU A 84 2.63 -6.29 -7.22
CA LEU A 84 1.59 -7.31 -7.37
C LEU A 84 1.01 -7.72 -6.01
N GLN A 85 1.85 -7.91 -5.00
CA GLN A 85 1.43 -8.29 -3.65
C GLN A 85 0.55 -7.20 -3.02
N ASP A 86 0.98 -5.94 -3.10
CA ASP A 86 0.24 -4.79 -2.56
C ASP A 86 -1.14 -4.65 -3.23
N LEU A 87 -1.19 -4.73 -4.56
CA LEU A 87 -2.45 -4.66 -5.32
C LEU A 87 -3.38 -5.83 -5.02
N THR A 88 -2.83 -7.04 -4.84
CA THR A 88 -3.59 -8.23 -4.47
C THR A 88 -4.20 -8.08 -3.07
N GLN A 89 -3.39 -7.68 -2.08
CA GLN A 89 -3.85 -7.48 -0.72
C GLN A 89 -4.93 -6.40 -0.64
N GLU A 90 -4.74 -5.32 -1.39
CA GLU A 90 -5.70 -4.25 -1.48
C GLU A 90 -7.03 -4.69 -2.10
N PHE A 91 -6.99 -5.46 -3.17
CA PHE A 91 -8.19 -6.02 -3.80
C PHE A 91 -9.03 -6.83 -2.80
N TYR A 92 -8.39 -7.76 -2.08
CA TYR A 92 -9.09 -8.58 -1.08
C TYR A 92 -9.65 -7.74 0.08
N ARG A 93 -8.95 -6.69 0.49
CA ARG A 93 -9.44 -5.74 1.50
C ARG A 93 -10.67 -4.97 1.02
N LEU A 94 -10.68 -4.52 -0.24
CA LEU A 94 -11.83 -3.83 -0.83
C LEU A 94 -13.02 -4.78 -0.97
N ARG A 95 -12.78 -6.02 -1.40
CA ARG A 95 -13.81 -7.06 -1.53
C ARG A 95 -14.44 -7.41 -0.19
N SER A 96 -13.64 -7.59 0.87
CA SER A 96 -14.16 -7.86 2.21
C SER A 96 -14.94 -6.67 2.76
N SER A 97 -14.48 -5.44 2.52
CA SER A 97 -15.19 -4.22 2.89
C SER A 97 -16.54 -4.10 2.18
N LEU A 98 -16.60 -4.41 0.88
CA LEU A 98 -17.85 -4.44 0.12
C LEU A 98 -18.83 -5.46 0.69
N ARG A 99 -18.37 -6.69 0.94
CA ARG A 99 -19.19 -7.75 1.54
C ARG A 99 -19.75 -7.36 2.90
N ALA A 100 -18.93 -6.79 3.78
CA ALA A 100 -19.38 -6.33 5.09
C ALA A 100 -20.45 -5.23 4.98
N LYS A 101 -20.32 -4.30 4.02
CA LYS A 101 -21.35 -3.29 3.75
C LYS A 101 -22.64 -3.91 3.20
N GLN A 102 -22.53 -4.92 2.35
CA GLN A 102 -23.68 -5.65 1.81
C GLN A 102 -24.46 -6.40 2.87
N GLU A 103 -23.75 -7.13 3.73
CA GLU A 103 -24.34 -7.82 4.88
C GLU A 103 -25.03 -6.82 5.82
N HIS A 104 -24.41 -5.66 6.09
CA HIS A 104 -25.03 -4.62 6.89
C HIS A 104 -26.29 -4.03 6.23
N ALA A 105 -26.27 -3.82 4.91
CA ALA A 105 -27.44 -3.33 4.18
C ALA A 105 -28.57 -4.36 4.13
N SER A 106 -28.26 -5.65 3.94
CA SER A 106 -29.26 -6.71 3.96
C SER A 106 -29.91 -6.86 5.33
N LEU A 107 -29.13 -6.75 6.41
CA LEU A 107 -29.67 -6.78 7.78
C LEU A 107 -30.59 -5.57 8.06
N LEU A 108 -30.24 -4.38 7.58
CA LEU A 108 -31.10 -3.20 7.70
C LEU A 108 -32.38 -3.31 6.87
N GLN A 109 -32.30 -3.92 5.70
CA GLN A 109 -33.47 -4.20 4.87
C GLN A 109 -34.41 -5.18 5.58
N ASP A 110 -33.87 -6.27 6.13
CA ASP A 110 -34.62 -7.27 6.88
C ASP A 110 -35.28 -6.65 8.13
N PHE A 111 -34.56 -5.76 8.84
CA PHE A 111 -35.13 -5.01 9.95
C PHE A 111 -36.23 -4.04 9.52
N ARG A 112 -36.08 -3.32 8.39
CA ARG A 112 -37.13 -2.45 7.84
C ARG A 112 -38.36 -3.24 7.41
N GLU A 113 -38.18 -4.43 6.83
CA GLU A 113 -39.27 -5.30 6.41
C GLU A 113 -39.99 -5.91 7.62
N PHE A 114 -39.24 -6.31 8.66
CA PHE A 114 -39.79 -6.71 9.95
C PHE A 114 -40.59 -5.59 10.63
N ASP A 115 -40.07 -4.37 10.68
CA ASP A 115 -40.79 -3.24 11.30
C ASP A 115 -42.02 -2.83 10.47
N ARG A 116 -41.95 -2.92 9.14
CA ARG A 116 -43.10 -2.68 8.25
C ARG A 116 -44.19 -3.74 8.41
N SER A 117 -43.83 -5.02 8.43
CA SER A 117 -44.78 -6.11 8.68
C SER A 117 -45.39 -6.00 10.08
N ARG A 118 -44.62 -5.61 11.09
CA ARG A 118 -45.15 -5.32 12.42
C ARG A 118 -46.11 -4.12 12.41
N LEU A 119 -45.81 -3.05 11.69
CA LEU A 119 -46.73 -1.91 11.54
C LEU A 119 -48.05 -2.30 10.87
N ASP A 120 -48.00 -3.13 9.82
CA ASP A 120 -49.21 -3.70 9.18
C ASP A 120 -50.01 -4.62 10.14
N LEU A 121 -49.33 -5.26 11.11
CA LEU A 121 -49.95 -6.05 12.19
C LEU A 121 -50.44 -5.19 13.38
N GLU A 122 -49.82 -4.04 13.63
CA GLU A 122 -50.14 -3.10 14.74
C GLU A 122 -51.22 -2.06 14.38
N GLU A 123 -51.71 -2.00 13.13
CA GLU A 123 -52.93 -1.26 12.81
C GLU A 123 -54.17 -1.78 13.56
N GLY A 124 -54.04 -2.88 14.33
CA GLY A 124 -55.00 -3.37 15.31
C GLY A 124 -54.59 -3.36 16.80
N GLY A 125 -53.46 -2.76 17.22
CA GLY A 125 -52.87 -3.00 18.55
C GLY A 125 -52.47 -1.77 19.39
N SER A 126 -53.29 -1.47 20.42
CA SER A 126 -53.14 -0.55 21.57
C SER A 126 -51.72 -0.01 21.91
N GLY A 127 -51.63 1.33 22.08
CA GLY A 127 -50.40 2.10 22.35
C GLY A 127 -49.59 1.74 23.61
N GLU A 128 -50.08 0.85 24.47
CA GLU A 128 -49.34 0.32 25.62
C GLU A 128 -48.15 -0.56 25.19
N GLN A 129 -48.27 -1.29 24.07
CA GLN A 129 -47.16 -2.08 23.51
C GLN A 129 -46.05 -1.20 22.91
N SER A 130 -46.42 -0.02 22.40
CA SER A 130 -45.48 0.96 21.86
C SER A 130 -44.59 1.54 22.98
N LEU A 131 -45.19 1.87 24.12
CA LEU A 131 -44.47 2.39 25.29
C LEU A 131 -43.52 1.36 25.90
N LEU A 132 -43.91 0.08 25.96
CA LEU A 132 -43.03 -1.00 26.42
C LEU A 132 -41.84 -1.22 25.46
N LYS A 133 -42.06 -1.09 24.14
CA LYS A 133 -40.98 -1.15 23.12
C LYS A 133 -40.02 0.03 23.29
N GLU A 134 -40.54 1.23 23.57
CA GLU A 134 -39.73 2.42 23.82
C GLU A 134 -38.85 2.24 25.07
N HIS A 135 -39.42 1.75 26.16
CA HIS A 135 -38.67 1.50 27.39
C HIS A 135 -37.56 0.45 27.21
N ALA A 136 -37.83 -0.62 26.47
CA ALA A 136 -36.82 -1.63 26.13
C ALA A 136 -35.68 -1.04 25.26
N THR A 137 -36.02 -0.14 24.35
CA THR A 137 -35.04 0.55 23.49
C THR A 137 -34.18 1.52 24.30
N ILE A 138 -34.77 2.28 25.23
CA ILE A 138 -34.05 3.17 26.15
C ILE A 138 -33.07 2.37 27.02
N SER A 139 -33.52 1.25 27.60
CA SER A 139 -32.66 0.39 28.42
C SER A 139 -31.46 -0.15 27.63
N ARG A 140 -31.68 -0.55 26.37
CA ARG A 140 -30.60 -1.01 25.48
C ARG A 140 -29.63 0.12 25.11
N ASN A 141 -30.14 1.33 24.87
CA ASN A 141 -29.32 2.51 24.56
C ASN A 141 -28.45 2.94 25.75
N THR A 142 -28.96 2.83 26.99
CA THR A 142 -28.17 3.09 28.21
C THR A 142 -26.93 2.19 28.28
N GLY A 143 -27.08 0.88 28.02
CA GLY A 143 -25.92 -0.03 28.02
C GLY A 143 -24.91 0.25 26.90
N GLN A 144 -25.36 0.73 25.74
CA GLN A 144 -24.46 1.17 24.67
C GLN A 144 -23.71 2.46 25.04
N MET A 145 -24.34 3.36 25.80
CA MET A 145 -23.71 4.59 26.27
C MET A 145 -22.56 4.31 27.24
N ASP A 146 -22.70 3.30 28.10
CA ASP A 146 -21.61 2.84 28.99
C ASP A 146 -20.40 2.31 28.20
N SER A 147 -20.66 1.59 27.10
CA SER A 147 -19.59 1.13 26.19
C SER A 147 -18.85 2.30 25.54
N VAL A 148 -19.57 3.33 25.09
CA VAL A 148 -18.97 4.56 24.51
C VAL A 148 -18.16 5.31 25.56
N ILE A 149 -18.62 5.40 26.80
CA ILE A 149 -17.88 6.01 27.92
C ILE A 149 -16.59 5.23 28.20
N SER A 150 -16.65 3.91 28.25
CA SER A 150 -15.47 3.05 28.44
C SER A 150 -14.46 3.20 27.29
N GLN A 151 -14.94 3.24 26.04
CA GLN A 151 -14.09 3.45 24.87
C GLN A 151 -13.45 4.85 24.85
N ALA A 152 -14.20 5.88 25.26
CA ALA A 152 -13.68 7.24 25.41
C ALA A 152 -12.60 7.32 26.50
N GLN A 153 -12.79 6.65 27.64
CA GLN A 153 -11.78 6.59 28.72
C GLN A 153 -10.50 5.87 28.26
N SER A 154 -10.64 4.75 27.52
CA SER A 154 -9.50 4.04 26.92
C SER A 154 -8.74 4.94 25.93
N THR A 155 -9.47 5.68 25.09
CA THR A 155 -8.89 6.62 24.11
C THR A 155 -8.18 7.80 24.79
N LEU A 156 -8.72 8.32 25.89
CA LEU A 156 -8.03 9.34 26.69
C LEU A 156 -6.73 8.78 27.29
N GLY A 157 -6.75 7.55 27.80
CA GLY A 157 -5.55 6.86 28.30
C GLY A 157 -4.46 6.72 27.24
N THR A 158 -4.82 6.30 26.02
CA THR A 158 -3.88 6.17 24.90
C THR A 158 -3.33 7.52 24.45
N LEU A 159 -4.17 8.57 24.39
CA LEU A 159 -3.73 9.93 24.06
C LEU A 159 -2.75 10.51 25.10
N VAL A 160 -2.97 10.24 26.39
CA VAL A 160 -2.04 10.64 27.46
C VAL A 160 -0.70 9.90 27.35
N LEU A 161 -0.72 8.59 27.07
CA LEU A 161 0.49 7.81 26.83
C LEU A 161 1.24 8.29 25.56
N GLN A 162 0.48 8.65 24.52
CA GLN A 162 1.02 9.20 23.28
C GLN A 162 1.66 10.58 23.51
N ARG A 163 1.08 11.44 24.36
CA ARG A 163 1.68 12.73 24.78
C ARG A 163 3.02 12.53 25.51
N SER A 164 3.10 11.54 26.40
CA SER A 164 4.36 11.17 27.07
C SER A 164 5.41 10.69 26.05
N THR A 165 5.00 9.85 25.10
CA THR A 165 5.86 9.36 24.00
C THR A 165 6.37 10.51 23.13
N PHE A 166 5.52 11.47 22.75
CA PHE A 166 5.91 12.67 21.99
C PHE A 166 6.92 13.55 22.74
N GLY A 167 6.79 13.68 24.07
CA GLY A 167 7.80 14.34 24.90
C GLY A 167 9.19 13.69 24.79
N GLY A 168 9.23 12.35 24.71
CA GLY A 168 10.47 11.57 24.50
C GLY A 168 11.03 11.63 23.08
N ILE A 169 10.22 11.95 22.06
CA ILE A 169 10.70 12.09 20.67
C ILE A 169 11.57 13.35 20.51
N ASN A 170 11.23 14.45 21.19
CA ASN A 170 12.01 15.68 21.11
C ASN A 170 13.43 15.50 21.68
N SER A 171 13.58 14.72 22.75
CA SER A 171 14.90 14.40 23.33
C SER A 171 15.71 13.45 22.44
N LYS A 172 15.05 12.49 21.76
CA LYS A 172 15.71 11.61 20.77
C LYS A 172 16.13 12.37 19.51
N ILE A 173 15.31 13.27 18.98
CA ILE A 173 15.66 14.14 17.84
C ILE A 173 16.83 15.07 18.19
N SER A 174 16.84 15.66 19.38
CA SER A 174 17.98 16.48 19.84
C SER A 174 19.29 15.65 19.90
N ASN A 175 19.22 14.39 20.32
CA ASN A 175 20.37 13.48 20.33
C ASN A 175 20.80 12.99 18.93
N VAL A 176 19.89 12.94 17.95
CA VAL A 176 20.24 12.64 16.55
C VAL A 176 20.86 13.87 15.89
N SER A 177 20.33 15.07 16.17
CA SER A 177 20.87 16.35 15.68
C SER A 177 22.32 16.57 16.10
N SER A 178 22.72 16.14 17.31
CA SER A 178 24.11 16.25 17.77
C SER A 178 25.07 15.27 17.08
N ARG A 179 24.58 14.25 16.36
CA ARG A 179 25.39 13.26 15.61
C ARG A 179 25.49 13.53 14.10
N LEU A 180 24.60 14.35 13.54
CA LEU A 180 24.67 14.80 12.15
C LEU A 180 25.98 15.52 11.76
N PRO A 181 26.60 16.39 12.60
CA PRO A 181 27.87 17.02 12.24
C PRO A 181 29.02 15.99 12.09
N THR A 182 28.98 14.87 12.82
CA THR A 182 29.97 13.79 12.71
C THR A 182 29.86 13.02 11.40
N VAL A 183 28.65 12.78 10.90
CA VAL A 183 28.43 12.11 9.61
C VAL A 183 28.94 12.96 8.44
N ASN A 184 28.77 14.29 8.51
CA ASN A 184 29.32 15.20 7.49
C ASN A 184 30.86 15.19 7.45
N GLN A 185 31.53 15.04 8.60
CA GLN A 185 33.00 14.91 8.63
C GLN A 185 33.48 13.60 8.01
N ILE A 186 32.77 12.49 8.21
CA ILE A 186 33.11 11.19 7.61
C ILE A 186 32.84 11.21 6.09
N LEU A 187 31.74 11.82 5.65
CA LEU A 187 31.46 11.95 4.21
C LEU A 187 32.48 12.84 3.50
N ALA A 188 32.93 13.93 4.15
CA ALA A 188 33.98 14.80 3.62
C ALA A 188 35.34 14.10 3.52
N SER A 189 35.72 13.30 4.51
CA SER A 189 36.99 12.54 4.48
C SER A 189 37.00 11.47 3.40
N ILE A 190 35.88 10.80 3.15
CA ILE A 190 35.71 9.83 2.05
C ILE A 190 35.82 10.52 0.69
N LYS A 191 35.14 11.66 0.49
CA LYS A 191 35.18 12.41 -0.77
C LYS A 191 36.59 12.91 -1.09
N ARG A 192 37.35 13.35 -0.08
CA ARG A 192 38.74 13.82 -0.23
C ARG A 192 39.67 12.71 -0.71
N LYS A 193 39.53 11.48 -0.19
CA LYS A 193 40.36 10.35 -0.60
C LYS A 193 40.10 9.95 -2.06
N LYS A 194 38.83 9.88 -2.47
CA LYS A 194 38.44 9.60 -3.86
C LYS A 194 38.92 10.66 -4.86
N SER A 195 38.96 11.94 -4.45
CA SER A 195 39.47 13.01 -5.32
C SER A 195 40.98 12.92 -5.55
N MET A 196 41.76 12.47 -4.56
CA MET A 196 43.22 12.35 -4.71
C MET A 196 43.61 11.24 -5.68
N ASP A 197 42.94 10.10 -5.62
CA ASP A 197 43.20 8.98 -6.55
C ASP A 197 42.90 9.38 -8.01
N THR A 198 41.85 10.17 -8.22
CA THR A 198 41.49 10.67 -9.56
C THR A 198 42.53 11.66 -10.11
N ILE A 199 43.05 12.55 -9.27
CA ILE A 199 44.07 13.54 -9.65
C ILE A 199 45.37 12.82 -10.07
N ILE A 200 45.83 11.86 -9.26
CA ILE A 200 47.07 11.10 -9.54
C ILE A 200 46.96 10.35 -10.87
N LEU A 201 45.84 9.68 -11.11
CA LEU A 201 45.63 8.89 -12.33
C LEU A 201 45.59 9.77 -13.59
N SER A 202 44.95 10.94 -13.51
CA SER A 202 44.92 11.91 -14.61
C SER A 202 46.30 12.48 -14.97
N LEU A 203 47.15 12.73 -13.96
CA LEU A 203 48.48 13.27 -14.14
C LEU A 203 49.41 12.26 -14.83
N ILE A 204 49.35 10.99 -14.40
CA ILE A 204 50.12 9.90 -15.02
C ILE A 204 49.70 9.72 -16.49
N ALA A 205 48.39 9.69 -16.78
CA ALA A 205 47.89 9.56 -18.14
C ALA A 205 48.35 10.74 -19.05
N SER A 206 48.34 11.97 -18.52
CA SER A 206 48.81 13.15 -19.25
C SER A 206 50.32 13.09 -19.55
N VAL A 207 51.15 12.61 -18.62
CA VAL A 207 52.60 12.49 -18.83
C VAL A 207 52.90 11.40 -19.85
N CYS A 208 52.25 10.25 -19.75
CA CYS A 208 52.42 9.15 -20.71
C CYS A 208 52.05 9.57 -22.13
N THR A 209 50.91 10.26 -22.30
CA THR A 209 50.48 10.75 -23.62
C THR A 209 51.43 11.80 -24.18
N PHE A 210 51.96 12.70 -23.35
CA PHE A 210 52.95 13.70 -23.76
C PHE A 210 54.27 13.07 -24.23
N LEU A 211 54.79 12.07 -23.51
CA LEU A 211 56.01 11.37 -23.91
C LEU A 211 55.83 10.59 -25.22
N ILE A 212 54.67 9.95 -25.42
CA ILE A 212 54.33 9.27 -26.69
C ILE A 212 54.32 10.27 -27.85
N LEU A 213 53.76 11.47 -27.63
CA LEU A 213 53.67 12.52 -28.65
C LEU A 213 55.06 13.05 -29.02
N ILE A 214 55.95 13.28 -28.05
CA ILE A 214 57.35 13.65 -28.31
C ILE A 214 58.08 12.55 -29.09
N TYR A 215 57.92 11.28 -28.71
CA TYR A 215 58.55 10.17 -29.42
C TYR A 215 58.12 10.10 -30.88
N TRP A 216 56.83 10.35 -31.15
CA TRP A 216 56.29 10.37 -32.51
C TRP A 216 56.78 11.57 -33.32
N LEU A 217 56.95 12.74 -32.70
CA LEU A 217 57.50 13.94 -33.35
C LEU A 217 59.00 13.86 -33.64
N THR A 218 59.75 13.08 -32.84
CA THR A 218 61.21 12.97 -32.96
C THR A 218 61.64 11.89 -33.97
N LYS A 219 60.71 11.02 -34.37
CA LYS A 219 60.93 9.94 -35.34
C LYS A 219 60.46 10.33 -36.73
#